data_AF-A0A1M7EY37-F1
#
_entry.id   AF-A0A1M7EY37-F1
#
_cell.length_a   1.000
_cell.length_b   1.000
_cell.length_c   1.000
_cell.angle_alpha   90.00
_cell.angle_beta   90.00
_cell.angle_gamma   90.00
#
_symmetry.space_group_name_H-M   'P 1'
#
loop_
_entity.id
_entity.type
_entity.pdbx_description
1 polymer ?
#
loop_
_entity_poly.entity_id
_entity_poly.type
_entity_poly.pdbx_seq_one_letter_code
_entity_poly.pdbx_strand_id
1 'polypeptide(L)'
;MKIKAVVYAIAVALSTTVSTSVVASFGGGSDTLPKLERGISTTQILSLKDPKRYEIEFDRSTMLRVSSEQLPGTAGTGSFISATLYDTSGRSVAESSSYQGELYLSRQLEPGVYRLEVSGWTPSGKSDGLSNRYELHVDY
;
A
#
# COMPACT_ATOMS: atom_id res chain seq x y z
N MET A 1 20.79 -63.79 -26.71
CA MET A 1 20.03 -62.52 -26.74
C MET A 1 19.06 -62.50 -25.56
N LYS A 2 19.12 -61.45 -24.72
CA LYS A 2 18.06 -60.97 -23.81
C LYS A 2 18.59 -59.74 -23.08
N ILE A 3 18.24 -58.56 -23.60
CA ILE A 3 18.50 -57.26 -22.99
C ILE A 3 17.35 -57.01 -22.02
N LYS A 4 17.63 -56.63 -20.76
CA LYS A 4 16.60 -56.10 -19.86
C LYS A 4 17.04 -54.73 -19.34
N ALA A 5 16.09 -53.80 -19.46
CA ALA A 5 16.28 -52.38 -19.45
C ALA A 5 16.56 -51.79 -18.06
N VAL A 6 17.25 -50.65 -18.13
CA VAL A 6 17.54 -49.67 -17.09
C VAL A 6 16.25 -49.01 -16.59
N VAL A 7 16.17 -48.72 -15.29
CA VAL A 7 15.36 -47.60 -14.76
C VAL A 7 16.20 -46.85 -13.75
N TYR A 8 16.63 -45.65 -14.13
CA TYR A 8 17.19 -44.63 -13.24
C TYR A 8 16.01 -43.93 -12.55
N ALA A 9 15.88 -44.07 -11.24
CA ALA A 9 14.95 -43.28 -10.45
C ALA A 9 15.66 -42.00 -9.98
N ILE A 10 15.37 -40.88 -10.64
CA ILE A 10 15.81 -39.56 -10.17
C ILE A 10 14.84 -39.15 -9.04
N ALA A 11 15.32 -39.20 -7.80
CA ALA A 11 14.62 -38.61 -6.66
C ALA A 11 14.82 -37.09 -6.70
N VAL A 12 13.77 -36.34 -7.02
CA VAL A 12 13.76 -34.89 -6.86
C VAL A 12 13.43 -34.59 -5.40
N ALA A 13 14.46 -34.22 -4.63
CA ALA A 13 14.28 -33.65 -3.31
C ALA A 13 13.65 -32.26 -3.46
N LEU A 14 12.39 -32.10 -3.03
CA LEU A 14 11.71 -30.81 -2.94
C LEU A 14 12.33 -30.02 -1.79
N SER A 15 13.36 -29.24 -2.07
CA SER A 15 13.87 -28.22 -1.17
C SER A 15 12.83 -27.11 -1.04
N THR A 16 12.11 -27.09 0.07
CA THR A 16 11.24 -25.96 0.45
C THR A 16 12.12 -24.75 0.74
N THR A 17 12.26 -23.86 -0.22
CA THR A 17 12.85 -22.54 0.00
C THR A 17 11.88 -21.73 0.86
N VAL A 18 12.22 -21.53 2.12
CA VAL A 18 11.60 -20.48 2.94
C VAL A 18 12.03 -19.14 2.36
N SER A 19 11.13 -18.47 1.66
CA SER A 19 11.32 -17.09 1.21
C SER A 19 11.43 -16.21 2.46
N THR A 20 12.64 -15.84 2.84
CA THR A 20 12.84 -14.80 3.84
C THR A 20 12.56 -13.46 3.16
N SER A 21 11.49 -12.78 3.56
CA SER A 21 11.22 -11.42 3.11
C SER A 21 12.38 -10.50 3.51
N VAL A 22 13.04 -9.92 2.51
CA VAL A 22 14.12 -8.96 2.71
C VAL A 22 13.46 -7.63 3.03
N VAL A 23 13.47 -7.23 4.30
CA VAL A 23 13.02 -5.90 4.72
C VAL A 23 13.99 -4.87 4.13
N ALA A 24 13.58 -4.23 3.04
CA ALA A 24 14.33 -3.12 2.45
C ALA A 24 14.10 -1.88 3.32
N SER A 25 15.10 -1.56 4.15
CA SER A 25 15.08 -0.36 5.00
C SER A 25 15.06 0.89 4.14
N PHE A 26 13.88 1.49 3.98
CA PHE A 26 13.77 2.86 3.50
C PHE A 26 14.48 3.80 4.49
N GLY A 27 15.63 4.34 4.12
CA GLY A 27 16.45 5.17 5.01
C GLY A 27 15.69 6.36 5.60
N GLY A 28 15.72 6.47 6.94
CA GLY A 28 15.36 7.69 7.68
C GLY A 28 14.26 7.51 8.72
N GLY A 29 14.69 7.35 9.98
CA GLY A 29 13.83 7.44 11.17
C GLY A 29 13.39 6.09 11.71
N SER A 30 13.71 5.83 12.97
CA SER A 30 13.31 4.67 13.78
C SER A 30 11.82 4.65 14.13
N ASP A 31 10.95 5.05 13.21
CA ASP A 31 9.51 4.88 13.30
C ASP A 31 9.14 3.72 12.39
N THR A 32 8.80 2.58 13.00
CA THR A 32 8.28 1.44 12.26
C THR A 32 7.01 1.90 11.57
N LEU A 33 7.05 2.08 10.24
CA LEU A 33 5.86 2.52 9.51
C LEU A 33 4.76 1.46 9.69
N PRO A 34 3.50 1.88 9.91
CA PRO A 34 2.41 0.94 9.97
C PRO A 34 2.33 0.18 8.65
N LYS A 35 2.32 -1.17 8.73
CA LYS A 35 2.05 -2.02 7.58
C LYS A 35 0.59 -1.82 7.18
N LEU A 36 0.36 -1.51 5.91
CA LEU A 36 -0.98 -1.37 5.36
C LEU A 36 -1.40 -2.70 4.76
N GLU A 37 -2.32 -3.34 5.46
CA GLU A 37 -2.87 -4.64 5.09
C GLU A 37 -4.14 -4.46 4.25
N ARG A 38 -4.56 -5.54 3.60
CA ARG A 38 -5.86 -5.61 2.93
C ARG A 38 -6.97 -5.32 3.95
N GLY A 39 -7.95 -4.52 3.55
CA GLY A 39 -9.11 -4.17 4.35
C GLY A 39 -9.25 -2.66 4.52
N ILE A 40 -9.85 -2.25 5.64
CA ILE A 40 -10.07 -0.85 5.98
C ILE A 40 -8.99 -0.44 6.98
N SER A 41 -8.24 0.61 6.66
CA SER A 41 -7.25 1.17 7.58
C SER A 41 -7.94 1.82 8.78
N THR A 42 -7.21 1.98 9.89
CA THR A 42 -7.66 2.87 10.97
C THR A 42 -7.94 4.28 10.45
N THR A 43 -8.95 4.93 11.00
CA THR A 43 -9.28 6.32 10.69
C THR A 43 -8.09 7.24 10.96
N GLN A 44 -7.73 8.05 9.96
CA GLN A 44 -6.65 9.03 10.04
C GLN A 44 -7.17 10.45 9.83
N ILE A 45 -6.36 11.44 10.22
CA ILE A 45 -6.62 12.86 9.97
C ILE A 45 -5.78 13.33 8.77
N LEU A 46 -6.42 13.99 7.81
CA LEU A 46 -5.75 14.65 6.68
C LEU A 46 -4.89 15.81 7.17
N SER A 47 -3.64 15.82 6.75
CA SER A 47 -2.68 16.88 7.06
C SER A 47 -1.68 17.05 5.91
N LEU A 48 -1.42 18.31 5.54
CA LEU A 48 -0.33 18.68 4.61
C LEU A 48 1.03 18.68 5.31
N LYS A 49 1.05 18.95 6.63
CA LYS A 49 2.29 19.10 7.40
C LYS A 49 2.82 17.78 7.94
N ASP A 50 1.94 16.79 8.09
CA ASP A 50 2.25 15.47 8.62
C ASP A 50 1.59 14.39 7.73
N PRO A 51 2.17 14.10 6.55
CA PRO A 51 1.64 13.08 5.67
C PRO A 51 1.74 11.69 6.33
N LYS A 52 0.69 10.88 6.18
CA LYS A 52 0.69 9.50 6.70
C LYS A 52 1.38 8.57 5.72
N ARG A 53 2.30 7.78 6.24
CA ARG A 53 3.10 6.84 5.46
C ARG A 53 2.81 5.42 5.91
N TYR A 54 2.68 4.55 4.92
CA TYR A 54 2.44 3.14 5.12
C TYR A 54 3.41 2.31 4.32
N GLU A 55 3.73 1.14 4.84
CA GLU A 55 4.49 0.13 4.11
C GLU A 55 3.56 -0.96 3.58
N ILE A 56 3.74 -1.35 2.32
CA ILE A 56 3.00 -2.42 1.66
C ILE A 56 4.02 -3.37 1.05
N GLU A 57 3.82 -4.66 1.26
CA GLU A 57 4.72 -5.70 0.76
C GLU A 57 3.91 -6.69 -0.07
N PHE A 58 4.45 -7.05 -1.24
CA PHE A 58 3.86 -8.05 -2.13
C PHE A 58 4.87 -9.14 -2.46
N ASP A 59 4.47 -10.39 -2.25
CA ASP A 59 5.29 -11.57 -2.50
C ASP A 59 5.19 -12.04 -3.96
N ARG A 60 4.19 -11.52 -4.69
CA ARG A 60 3.86 -11.88 -6.08
C ARG A 60 3.34 -10.66 -6.82
N SER A 61 3.32 -10.72 -8.16
CA SER A 61 2.73 -9.66 -8.97
C SER A 61 1.25 -9.50 -8.63
N THR A 62 0.86 -8.29 -8.24
CA THR A 62 -0.42 -8.03 -7.55
C THR A 62 -1.03 -6.72 -8.02
N MET A 63 -2.35 -6.71 -8.25
CA MET A 63 -3.10 -5.49 -8.57
C MET A 63 -3.51 -4.78 -7.28
N LEU A 64 -2.75 -3.77 -6.87
CA LEU A 64 -3.12 -2.93 -5.73
C LEU A 64 -4.26 -2.00 -6.12
N ARG A 65 -5.29 -1.95 -5.27
CA ARG A 65 -6.36 -0.95 -5.30
C ARG A 65 -6.43 -0.27 -3.94
N VAL A 66 -6.34 1.06 -3.94
CA VAL A 66 -6.51 1.90 -2.76
C VAL A 66 -7.59 2.93 -3.07
N SER A 67 -8.64 2.96 -2.28
CA SER A 67 -9.62 4.05 -2.30
C SER A 67 -9.73 4.71 -0.95
N SER A 68 -10.10 5.99 -0.90
CA SER A 68 -10.40 6.64 0.37
C SER A 68 -11.89 6.85 0.55
N GLU A 69 -12.38 6.58 1.76
CA GLU A 69 -13.69 7.02 2.21
C GLU A 69 -13.52 8.17 3.21
N GLN A 70 -14.16 9.30 2.92
CA GLN A 70 -14.27 10.39 3.89
C GLN A 70 -15.42 10.07 4.84
N LEU A 71 -15.12 9.91 6.13
CA LEU A 71 -16.16 9.64 7.11
C LEU A 71 -17.06 10.88 7.28
N PRO A 72 -18.39 10.70 7.37
CA PRO A 72 -19.34 11.80 7.41
C PRO A 72 -19.22 12.66 8.68
N GLY A 73 -19.23 13.97 8.46
CA GLY A 73 -19.24 15.04 9.47
C GLY A 73 -19.46 16.39 8.77
N THR A 74 -20.44 16.45 7.87
CA THR A 74 -20.60 17.48 6.81
C THR A 74 -19.60 17.30 5.67
N ALA A 75 -20.07 16.83 4.50
CA ALA A 75 -19.27 16.78 3.28
C ALA A 75 -18.58 18.15 3.05
N GLY A 76 -17.26 18.17 3.20
CA GLY A 76 -16.45 19.35 2.97
C GLY A 76 -16.28 19.52 1.47
N THR A 77 -17.14 20.30 0.82
CA THR A 77 -16.87 20.78 -0.54
C THR A 77 -15.50 21.48 -0.52
N GLY A 78 -14.51 20.93 -1.24
CA GLY A 78 -13.16 21.49 -1.34
C GLY A 78 -12.06 20.82 -0.51
N SER A 79 -12.26 19.60 0.00
CA SER A 79 -11.17 18.80 0.58
C SER A 79 -10.21 18.29 -0.50
N PHE A 80 -8.91 18.51 -0.32
CA PHE A 80 -7.88 17.92 -1.16
C PHE A 80 -7.27 16.70 -0.49
N ILE A 81 -7.18 15.59 -1.21
CA ILE A 81 -6.44 14.40 -0.82
C ILE A 81 -5.52 13.98 -1.96
N SER A 82 -4.32 13.54 -1.62
CA SER A 82 -3.35 12.95 -2.55
C SER A 82 -2.73 11.71 -1.93
N ALA A 83 -2.50 10.70 -2.76
CA ALA A 83 -1.72 9.54 -2.41
C ALA A 83 -0.68 9.25 -3.49
N THR A 84 0.55 9.06 -3.03
CA THR A 84 1.70 8.73 -3.88
C THR A 84 2.31 7.43 -3.42
N LEU A 85 2.47 6.50 -4.36
CA LEU A 85 3.08 5.21 -4.14
C LEU A 85 4.52 5.22 -4.64
N TYR A 86 5.46 4.90 -3.76
CA TYR A 86 6.89 4.88 -4.04
C TYR A 86 7.43 3.45 -4.04
N ASP A 87 8.38 3.16 -4.93
CA ASP A 87 9.21 1.96 -4.85
C ASP A 87 10.35 2.12 -3.83
N THR A 88 11.10 1.05 -3.58
CA THR A 88 12.26 1.03 -2.66
C THR A 88 13.38 2.00 -3.04
N SER A 89 13.44 2.44 -4.31
CA SER A 89 14.39 3.45 -4.79
C SER A 89 13.89 4.87 -4.55
N GLY A 90 12.70 5.05 -3.95
CA GLY A 90 12.07 6.34 -3.73
C GLY A 90 11.43 6.93 -4.97
N ARG A 91 11.25 6.17 -6.05
CA ARG A 91 10.61 6.65 -7.27
C ARG A 91 9.10 6.49 -7.17
N SER A 92 8.35 7.51 -7.58
CA SER A 92 6.89 7.40 -7.69
C SER A 92 6.53 6.42 -8.82
N VAL A 93 5.78 5.38 -8.47
CA VAL A 93 5.28 4.35 -9.41
C VAL A 93 3.79 4.49 -9.69
N ALA A 94 3.06 5.22 -8.84
CA ALA A 94 1.67 5.61 -9.03
C ALA A 94 1.34 6.83 -8.16
N GLU A 95 0.42 7.67 -8.63
CA GLU A 95 -0.09 8.81 -7.88
C GLU A 95 -1.58 8.98 -8.20
N SER A 96 -2.35 9.43 -7.21
CA SER A 96 -3.75 9.81 -7.37
C SER A 96 -4.05 10.98 -6.46
N SER A 97 -4.84 11.94 -6.93
CA SER A 97 -5.26 13.09 -6.14
C SER A 97 -6.66 13.56 -6.52
N SER A 98 -7.32 14.25 -5.59
CA SER A 98 -8.68 14.74 -5.77
C SER A 98 -8.96 15.95 -4.89
N TYR A 99 -9.66 16.92 -5.47
CA TYR A 99 -10.19 18.11 -4.77
C TYR A 99 -11.61 17.91 -4.21
N GLN A 100 -12.13 16.69 -4.34
CA GLN A 100 -13.46 16.29 -3.85
C GLN A 100 -13.36 15.40 -2.60
N GLY A 101 -12.16 15.09 -2.12
CA GLY A 101 -11.93 14.23 -0.96
C GLY A 101 -11.99 12.72 -1.24
N GLU A 102 -12.24 12.32 -2.49
CA GLU A 102 -12.24 10.90 -2.90
C GLU A 102 -10.93 10.52 -3.58
N LEU A 103 -10.25 9.49 -3.08
CA LEU A 103 -9.04 8.94 -3.67
C LEU A 103 -9.35 7.61 -4.35
N TYR A 104 -8.78 7.39 -5.53
CA TYR A 104 -8.74 6.07 -6.17
C TYR A 104 -7.40 5.86 -6.86
N LEU A 105 -6.62 4.89 -6.40
CA LEU A 105 -5.33 4.48 -6.96
C LEU A 105 -5.41 2.99 -7.31
N SER A 106 -5.11 2.65 -8.56
CA SER A 106 -5.06 1.26 -9.02
C SER A 106 -3.79 1.03 -9.82
N ARG A 107 -2.99 0.02 -9.44
CA ARG A 107 -1.72 -0.26 -10.09
C ARG A 107 -1.34 -1.73 -10.02
N GLN A 108 -0.90 -2.31 -11.13
CA GLN A 108 -0.21 -3.59 -11.14
C GLN A 108 1.22 -3.38 -10.61
N LEU A 109 1.56 -4.10 -9.55
CA LEU A 109 2.86 -4.03 -8.88
C LEU A 109 3.56 -5.37 -9.00
N GLU A 110 4.89 -5.31 -9.10
CA GLU A 110 5.76 -6.47 -9.06
C GLU A 110 6.01 -6.88 -7.59
N PRO A 111 6.53 -8.09 -7.33
CA PRO A 111 6.92 -8.48 -5.99
C PRO A 111 7.94 -7.50 -5.41
N GLY A 112 7.70 -7.02 -4.20
CA GLY A 112 8.57 -6.04 -3.53
C GLY A 112 7.88 -5.24 -2.44
N VAL A 113 8.65 -4.33 -1.87
CA VAL A 113 8.20 -3.40 -0.83
C VAL A 113 7.91 -2.04 -1.44
N TYR A 114 6.79 -1.45 -1.05
CA TYR A 114 6.31 -0.16 -1.50
C TYR A 114 5.93 0.71 -0.32
N ARG A 115 5.97 2.02 -0.55
CA ARG A 115 5.55 3.02 0.44
C ARG A 115 4.41 3.84 -0.11
N LEU A 116 3.27 3.82 0.56
CA LEU A 116 2.15 4.71 0.27
C LEU A 116 2.25 5.93 1.19
N GLU A 117 2.36 7.13 0.61
CA GLU A 117 2.25 8.39 1.32
C GLU A 117 0.90 9.03 1.02
N VAL A 118 0.14 9.39 2.04
CA VAL A 118 -1.16 10.05 1.92
C VAL A 118 -1.11 11.40 2.62
N SER A 119 -1.50 12.44 1.89
CA SER A 119 -1.49 13.82 2.36
C SER A 119 -2.76 14.53 1.91
N GLY A 120 -3.07 15.67 2.53
CA GLY A 120 -4.24 16.43 2.13
C GLY A 120 -4.58 17.57 3.07
N TRP A 121 -5.62 18.31 2.73
CA TRP A 121 -6.13 19.40 3.55
C TRP A 121 -7.63 19.56 3.35
N THR A 122 -8.27 20.15 4.35
CA THR A 122 -9.68 20.54 4.30
C THR A 122 -9.79 22.04 4.57
N PRO A 123 -10.71 22.78 3.91
CA PRO A 123 -10.91 24.21 4.17
C PRO A 123 -11.20 24.47 5.67
N SER A 124 -10.50 25.44 6.26
CA SER A 124 -10.66 25.79 7.68
C SER A 124 -11.94 26.60 7.90
N GLY A 125 -12.80 26.17 8.85
CA GLY A 125 -14.07 26.85 9.16
C GLY A 125 -15.24 25.93 9.51
N LYS A 126 -15.09 24.61 9.34
CA LYS A 126 -16.06 23.60 9.82
C LYS A 126 -15.54 23.00 11.13
N SER A 127 -16.01 23.57 12.23
CA SER A 127 -15.60 23.30 13.60
C SER A 127 -16.27 22.04 14.18
N ASP A 128 -16.32 20.95 13.43
CA ASP A 128 -16.66 19.63 13.92
C ASP A 128 -15.56 18.68 13.46
N GLY A 129 -14.75 18.19 14.42
CA GLY A 129 -13.48 17.48 14.21
C GLY A 129 -13.57 16.10 13.53
N LEU A 130 -14.46 15.96 12.55
CA LEU A 130 -14.78 14.75 11.78
C LEU A 130 -14.55 14.96 10.27
N SER A 131 -14.70 16.17 9.72
CA SER A 131 -14.65 16.37 8.24
C SER A 131 -13.26 16.24 7.62
N ASN A 132 -12.21 16.18 8.42
CA ASN A 132 -10.83 15.95 7.97
C ASN A 132 -10.38 14.50 8.15
N ARG A 133 -11.30 13.58 8.49
CA ARG A 133 -10.98 12.18 8.70
C ARG A 133 -11.15 11.37 7.42
N TYR A 134 -10.30 10.36 7.27
CA TYR A 134 -10.38 9.43 6.15
C TYR A 134 -10.00 8.02 6.58
N GLU A 135 -10.53 7.05 5.85
CA GLU A 135 -10.13 5.65 5.89
C GLU A 135 -9.66 5.23 4.51
N LEU A 136 -8.67 4.34 4.46
CA LEU A 136 -8.20 3.73 3.22
C LEU A 136 -8.77 2.34 3.11
N HIS A 137 -9.40 2.06 1.98
CA HIS A 137 -9.87 0.73 1.62
C HIS A 137 -8.84 0.16 0.66
N VAL A 138 -8.23 -0.95 1.07
CA VAL A 138 -7.09 -1.56 0.38
C VAL A 138 -7.48 -2.97 -0.04
N ASP A 139 -7.33 -3.25 -1.33
CA ASP A 139 -7.64 -4.55 -1.91
C ASP A 139 -6.55 -4.99 -2.90
N TYR A 140 -6.33 -6.30 -3.00
CA TYR A 140 -5.30 -6.93 -3.85
C TYR A 140 -5.39 -8.46 -3.96
#